data_AF-A0A350WVI6-F1
#
_entry.id   AF-A0A350WVI6-F1
#
_cell.length_a   1.000
_cell.length_b   1.000
_cell.length_c   1.000
_cell.angle_alpha   90.00
_cell.angle_beta   90.00
_cell.angle_gamma   90.00
#
_symmetry.space_group_name_H-M   'P 1'
#
loop_
_entity.id
_entity.type
_entity.pdbx_description
1 polymer ?
#
loop_
_entity_poly.entity_id
_entity_poly.type
_entity_poly.pdbx_seq_one_letter_code
_entity_poly.pdbx_strand_id
1 'polypeptide(L)'
;MNKQTTKTTRKKIESPNSLPTFLITEYSALRSELVKRMELQHQLISLALIAAGTFLSVGLEADSTIMILIYPFLAMFLASAWAQNDFWMRNIAFYIHYHIEDKLTGNNLGWEHNNPPGSKIPLFGSLSLFASRGIFVGTQLLAILISVLRTKFHFEDIVLFVLDGLIVIFTLILLKRRNAKVANPGN
;
A
#
# COMPACT_ATOMS: atom_id res chain seq x y z
N MET A 1 -53.26 32.24 -8.28
CA MET A 1 -52.02 31.45 -8.55
C MET A 1 -51.59 30.77 -7.26
N ASN A 2 -51.82 29.46 -7.17
CA ASN A 2 -51.62 28.65 -5.97
C ASN A 2 -50.25 27.96 -6.03
N LYS A 3 -49.29 28.36 -5.19
CA LYS A 3 -47.97 27.72 -5.11
C LYS A 3 -48.04 26.57 -4.10
N GLN A 4 -48.22 25.35 -4.58
CA GLN A 4 -48.03 24.15 -3.78
C GLN A 4 -46.53 23.98 -3.49
N THR A 5 -46.14 24.26 -2.25
CA THR A 5 -44.82 23.89 -1.72
C THR A 5 -44.78 22.38 -1.47
N THR A 6 -44.04 21.65 -2.30
CA THR A 6 -43.72 20.24 -2.09
C THR A 6 -42.74 20.12 -0.92
N LYS A 7 -43.28 19.88 0.29
CA LYS A 7 -42.48 19.44 1.43
C LYS A 7 -42.10 17.97 1.21
N THR A 8 -40.88 17.74 0.72
CA THR A 8 -40.26 16.42 0.71
C THR A 8 -39.90 16.04 2.13
N THR A 9 -40.85 15.47 2.86
CA THR A 9 -40.63 14.89 4.18
C THR A 9 -39.68 13.70 4.03
N ARG A 10 -38.37 13.92 4.22
CA ARG A 10 -37.41 12.83 4.46
C ARG A 10 -37.90 12.08 5.68
N LYS A 11 -38.55 10.94 5.43
CA LYS A 11 -38.98 9.99 6.44
C LYS A 11 -37.73 9.50 7.16
N LYS A 12 -37.46 10.06 8.34
CA LYS A 12 -36.45 9.60 9.28
C LYS A 12 -36.92 8.24 9.80
N ILE A 13 -36.55 7.16 9.12
CA ILE A 13 -36.78 5.81 9.59
C ILE A 13 -35.68 5.51 10.61
N GLU A 14 -35.84 6.04 11.82
CA GLU A 14 -35.03 5.63 12.97
C GLU A 14 -35.85 4.58 13.74
N SER A 15 -35.63 3.31 13.40
CA SER A 15 -35.92 2.23 14.35
C SER A 15 -34.82 2.27 15.41
N PRO A 16 -35.13 2.21 16.72
CA PRO A 16 -34.13 2.27 17.79
C PRO A 16 -33.07 1.15 17.72
N ASN A 17 -33.34 0.08 16.97
CA ASN A 17 -32.40 -1.04 16.73
C ASN A 17 -31.66 -0.94 15.38
N SER A 18 -31.90 0.07 14.55
CA SER A 18 -31.30 0.17 13.20
C SER A 18 -29.84 0.63 13.22
N LEU A 19 -29.46 1.51 14.16
CA LEU A 19 -28.11 2.06 14.26
C LEU A 19 -27.07 0.98 14.64
N PRO A 20 -27.27 0.15 15.68
CA PRO A 20 -26.32 -0.93 16.01
C PRO A 20 -26.20 -1.95 14.87
N THR A 21 -27.33 -2.34 14.24
CA THR A 21 -27.33 -3.28 13.12
C THR A 21 -26.60 -2.72 11.89
N PHE A 22 -26.79 -1.44 11.59
CA PHE A 22 -26.06 -0.75 10.52
C PHE A 22 -24.55 -0.73 10.79
N LEU A 23 -24.12 -0.33 11.99
CA LEU A 23 -22.70 -0.28 12.36
C LEU A 23 -22.03 -1.66 12.32
N ILE A 24 -22.72 -2.72 12.75
CA ILE A 24 -22.21 -4.09 12.68
C ILE A 24 -22.04 -4.54 11.22
N THR A 25 -22.99 -4.19 10.35
CA THR A 25 -22.94 -4.53 8.92
C THR A 25 -21.82 -3.75 8.22
N GLU A 26 -21.69 -2.46 8.51
CA GLU A 26 -20.60 -1.60 8.01
C GLU A 26 -19.23 -2.11 8.47
N TYR A 27 -19.10 -2.48 9.76
CA TYR A 27 -17.88 -3.09 10.31
C TYR A 27 -17.49 -4.36 9.55
N SER A 28 -18.44 -5.28 9.34
CA SER A 28 -18.20 -6.54 8.65
C SER A 28 -17.78 -6.33 7.19
N ALA A 29 -18.43 -5.39 6.50
CA ALA A 29 -18.09 -5.02 5.13
C ALA A 29 -16.67 -4.44 5.03
N LEU A 30 -16.33 -3.49 5.90
CA LEU A 30 -15.00 -2.86 5.94
C LEU A 30 -13.89 -3.85 6.32
N ARG A 31 -14.14 -4.76 7.26
CA ARG A 31 -13.20 -5.85 7.59
C ARG A 31 -12.97 -6.78 6.40
N SER A 32 -14.04 -7.13 5.68
CA SER A 32 -13.92 -7.95 4.46
C SER A 32 -13.10 -7.24 3.39
N GLU A 33 -13.29 -5.93 3.23
CA GLU A 33 -12.49 -5.11 2.33
C GLU A 33 -11.01 -5.06 2.73
N LEU A 34 -10.70 -4.90 4.03
CA LEU A 34 -9.32 -4.95 4.54
C LEU A 34 -8.62 -6.26 4.19
N VAL A 35 -9.29 -7.39 4.42
CA VAL A 35 -8.76 -8.72 4.08
C VAL A 35 -8.49 -8.82 2.58
N LYS A 36 -9.40 -8.32 1.74
CA LYS A 36 -9.18 -8.36 0.29
C LYS A 36 -8.00 -7.50 -0.16
N ARG A 37 -7.80 -6.34 0.47
CA ARG A 37 -6.66 -5.46 0.18
C ARG A 37 -5.32 -6.07 0.63
N MET A 38 -5.29 -6.78 1.76
CA MET A 38 -4.10 -7.55 2.18
C MET A 38 -3.75 -8.64 1.17
N GLU A 39 -4.75 -9.36 0.66
CA GLU A 39 -4.54 -10.37 -0.38
C GLU A 39 -3.92 -9.76 -1.65
N LEU A 40 -4.45 -8.62 -2.12
CA LEU A 40 -3.90 -7.89 -3.26
C LEU A 40 -2.45 -7.45 -3.03
N GLN A 41 -2.10 -6.99 -1.82
CA GLN A 41 -0.72 -6.66 -1.47
C GLN A 41 0.22 -7.86 -1.61
N HIS A 42 -0.17 -9.03 -1.13
CA HIS A 42 0.62 -10.26 -1.27
C HIS A 42 0.76 -10.67 -2.73
N GLN A 43 -0.30 -10.55 -3.54
CA GLN A 43 -0.25 -10.83 -4.98
C GLN A 43 0.73 -9.91 -5.71
N LEU A 44 0.75 -8.61 -5.38
CA LEU A 44 1.70 -7.66 -5.96
C LEU A 44 3.15 -7.99 -5.60
N ILE A 45 3.41 -8.42 -4.36
CA ILE A 45 4.74 -8.86 -3.94
C ILE A 45 5.18 -10.12 -4.72
N SER A 46 4.30 -11.12 -4.83
CA SER A 46 4.58 -12.33 -5.61
C SER A 46 4.85 -12.01 -7.08
N LEU A 47 4.05 -11.14 -7.68
CA LEU A 47 4.25 -10.70 -9.06
C LEU A 47 5.59 -9.98 -9.24
N ALA A 48 6.00 -9.14 -8.28
CA ALA A 48 7.29 -8.45 -8.32
C ALA A 48 8.48 -9.41 -8.26
N LEU A 49 8.38 -10.48 -7.46
CA LEU A 49 9.41 -11.52 -7.37
C LEU A 49 9.47 -12.38 -8.63
N ILE A 50 8.32 -12.79 -9.17
CA ILE A 50 8.24 -13.55 -10.41
C ILE A 50 8.83 -12.72 -11.55
N ALA A 51 8.41 -11.46 -11.67
CA ALA A 51 8.94 -10.56 -12.67
C ALA A 51 10.45 -10.37 -12.53
N ALA A 52 10.96 -10.22 -11.29
CA ALA A 52 12.40 -10.14 -11.06
C ALA A 52 13.09 -11.39 -11.61
N GLY A 53 12.68 -12.57 -11.16
CA GLY A 53 13.25 -13.84 -11.62
C GLY A 53 13.24 -13.96 -13.15
N THR A 54 12.11 -13.63 -13.79
CA THR A 54 11.97 -13.69 -15.25
C THR A 54 12.91 -12.72 -15.97
N PHE A 55 12.89 -11.43 -15.63
CA PHE A 55 13.72 -10.43 -16.32
C PHE A 55 15.21 -10.64 -16.07
N LEU A 56 15.59 -11.02 -14.85
CA LEU A 56 16.97 -11.37 -14.54
C LEU A 56 17.38 -12.63 -15.32
N SER A 57 16.60 -13.71 -15.32
CA SER A 57 16.94 -14.94 -16.03
C SER A 57 17.08 -14.72 -17.53
N VAL A 58 16.08 -14.08 -18.16
CA VAL A 58 16.08 -13.80 -19.60
C VAL A 58 17.19 -12.84 -19.97
N GLY A 59 17.42 -11.78 -19.18
CA GLY A 59 18.51 -10.84 -19.43
C GLY A 59 19.89 -11.48 -19.27
N LEU A 60 20.03 -12.42 -18.33
CA LEU A 60 21.24 -13.23 -18.16
C LEU A 60 21.49 -14.13 -19.37
N GLU A 61 20.49 -14.90 -19.80
CA GLU A 61 20.62 -15.80 -20.96
C GLU A 61 20.87 -15.05 -22.27
N ALA A 62 20.18 -13.93 -22.50
CA ALA A 62 20.24 -13.17 -23.74
C ALA A 62 21.41 -12.17 -23.85
N ASP A 63 22.27 -12.07 -22.83
CA ASP A 63 23.35 -11.06 -22.77
C ASP A 63 22.87 -9.62 -22.97
N SER A 64 21.65 -9.34 -22.51
CA SER A 64 21.01 -8.04 -22.68
C SER A 64 20.89 -7.30 -21.35
N THR A 65 21.74 -6.28 -21.16
CA THR A 65 21.64 -5.33 -20.03
C THR A 65 20.27 -4.67 -19.96
N ILE A 66 19.72 -4.30 -21.13
CA ILE A 66 18.42 -3.61 -21.25
C ILE A 66 17.29 -4.46 -20.63
N MET A 67 17.29 -5.78 -20.88
CA MET A 67 16.27 -6.67 -20.31
C MET A 67 16.34 -6.75 -18.78
N ILE A 68 17.53 -6.61 -18.20
CA ILE A 68 17.72 -6.59 -16.74
C ILE A 68 17.26 -5.24 -16.16
N LEU A 69 17.61 -4.13 -16.83
CA LEU A 69 17.29 -2.76 -16.39
C LEU A 69 15.83 -2.32 -16.68
N ILE A 70 15.05 -3.11 -17.41
CA ILE A 70 13.61 -2.86 -17.55
C ILE A 70 12.85 -3.22 -16.26
N TYR A 71 13.39 -4.14 -15.47
CA TYR A 71 12.76 -4.61 -14.23
C TYR A 71 12.56 -3.49 -13.20
N PRO A 72 13.54 -2.61 -12.93
CA PRO A 72 13.33 -1.52 -12.00
C PRO A 72 12.14 -0.61 -12.28
N PHE A 73 11.83 -0.34 -13.55
CA PHE A 73 10.61 0.40 -13.94
C PHE A 73 9.35 -0.35 -13.52
N LEU A 74 9.26 -1.63 -13.85
CA LEU A 74 8.12 -2.46 -13.49
C LEU A 74 7.96 -2.52 -11.96
N ALA A 75 9.06 -2.75 -11.23
CA ALA A 75 9.07 -2.78 -9.78
C ALA A 75 8.56 -1.48 -9.15
N MET A 76 8.87 -0.31 -9.74
CA MET A 76 8.35 0.98 -9.29
C MET A 76 6.82 1.07 -9.42
N PHE A 77 6.25 0.63 -10.54
CA PHE A 77 4.80 0.63 -10.72
C PHE A 77 4.09 -0.32 -9.73
N LEU A 78 4.64 -1.51 -9.52
CA LEU A 78 4.10 -2.44 -8.55
C LEU A 78 4.23 -1.91 -7.12
N ALA A 79 5.36 -1.28 -6.78
CA ALA A 79 5.55 -0.64 -5.47
C ALA A 79 4.55 0.50 -5.24
N SER A 80 4.24 1.28 -6.29
CA SER A 80 3.21 2.32 -6.25
C SER A 80 1.81 1.74 -5.99
N ALA A 81 1.42 0.69 -6.73
CA ALA A 81 0.15 -0.01 -6.52
C ALA A 81 0.06 -0.63 -5.11
N TRP A 82 1.16 -1.18 -4.61
CA TRP A 82 1.24 -1.72 -3.26
C TRP A 82 1.05 -0.63 -2.20
N ALA A 83 1.72 0.51 -2.37
CA ALA A 83 1.62 1.64 -1.45
C ALA A 83 0.20 2.25 -1.42
N GLN A 84 -0.48 2.30 -2.56
CA GLN A 84 -1.87 2.74 -2.65
C GLN A 84 -2.79 1.83 -1.83
N ASN A 85 -2.63 0.51 -1.93
CA ASN A 85 -3.42 -0.44 -1.13
C ASN A 85 -3.13 -0.30 0.37
N ASP A 86 -1.86 -0.10 0.75
CA ASP A 86 -1.48 0.14 2.15
C ASP A 86 -2.14 1.39 2.73
N PHE A 87 -2.21 2.47 1.94
CA PHE A 87 -2.86 3.71 2.33
C PHE A 87 -4.35 3.50 2.62
N TRP A 88 -5.07 2.83 1.72
CA TRP A 88 -6.49 2.55 1.92
C TRP A 88 -6.76 1.65 3.12
N MET A 89 -5.93 0.62 3.32
CA MET A 89 -6.05 -0.24 4.50
C MET A 89 -5.93 0.56 5.80
N ARG A 90 -4.98 1.49 5.88
CA ARG A 90 -4.83 2.36 7.05
C ARG A 90 -6.06 3.23 7.26
N ASN A 91 -6.59 3.85 6.21
CA ASN A 91 -7.77 4.69 6.31
C ASN A 91 -8.99 3.92 6.80
N ILE A 92 -9.19 2.69 6.30
CA ILE A 92 -10.28 1.83 6.76
C ILE A 92 -10.09 1.46 8.24
N ALA A 93 -8.88 1.08 8.65
CA ALA A 93 -8.58 0.79 10.05
C ALA A 93 -8.81 2.02 10.96
N PHE A 94 -8.35 3.21 10.54
CA PHE A 94 -8.63 4.45 11.27
C PHE A 94 -10.12 4.75 11.37
N TYR A 95 -10.88 4.53 10.29
CA TYR A 95 -12.32 4.73 10.29
C TYR A 95 -13.02 3.76 11.26
N ILE A 96 -12.67 2.47 11.22
CA ILE A 96 -13.21 1.47 12.14
C ILE A 96 -12.94 1.88 13.59
N HIS A 97 -11.68 2.20 13.91
CA HIS A 97 -11.26 2.60 15.24
C HIS A 97 -12.06 3.82 15.77
N TYR A 98 -12.08 4.93 15.03
CA TYR A 98 -12.66 6.19 15.52
C TYR A 98 -14.19 6.33 15.31
N HIS A 99 -14.78 5.63 14.34
CA HIS A 99 -16.18 5.86 13.96
C HIS A 99 -17.11 4.70 14.29
N ILE A 100 -16.57 3.50 14.51
CA ILE A 100 -17.34 2.28 14.74
C ILE A 100 -17.08 1.72 16.15
N GLU A 101 -15.82 1.42 16.51
CA GLU A 101 -15.50 0.79 17.82
C GLU A 101 -15.95 1.67 19.00
N ASP A 102 -15.70 2.98 18.94
CA ASP A 102 -16.10 3.94 19.97
C ASP A 102 -17.64 3.94 20.22
N LYS A 103 -18.44 3.64 19.18
CA LYS A 103 -19.91 3.63 19.27
C LYS A 103 -20.51 2.28 19.67
N LEU A 104 -19.83 1.17 19.38
CA LEU A 104 -20.36 -0.20 19.61
C LEU A 104 -19.90 -0.80 20.95
N THR A 105 -18.64 -0.61 21.31
CA THR A 105 -18.02 -1.26 22.49
C THR A 105 -17.91 -0.35 23.71
N GLY A 106 -18.21 0.94 23.56
CA GLY A 106 -17.89 1.96 24.57
C GLY A 106 -16.39 2.25 24.62
N ASN A 107 -16.00 3.31 25.32
CA ASN A 107 -14.61 3.76 25.37
C ASN A 107 -13.67 2.63 25.81
N ASN A 108 -12.64 2.37 25.00
CA ASN A 108 -11.44 1.59 25.32
C ASN A 108 -11.60 0.06 25.45
N LEU A 109 -12.70 -0.53 25.00
CA LEU A 109 -12.89 -2.00 25.03
C LEU A 109 -12.67 -2.68 23.67
N GLY A 110 -12.47 -1.92 22.60
CA GLY A 110 -12.18 -2.42 21.25
C GLY A 110 -10.75 -2.95 21.09
N TRP A 111 -10.58 -3.94 20.20
CA TRP A 111 -9.26 -4.51 19.91
C TRP A 111 -8.35 -3.50 19.19
N GLU A 112 -8.90 -2.67 18.30
CA GLU A 112 -8.12 -1.60 17.65
C GLU A 112 -7.81 -0.45 18.61
N HIS A 113 -8.59 -0.28 19.67
CA HIS A 113 -8.23 0.67 20.73
C HIS A 113 -6.98 0.25 21.51
N ASN A 114 -6.80 -1.04 21.75
CA ASN A 114 -5.58 -1.58 22.37
C ASN A 114 -4.39 -1.66 21.40
N ASN A 115 -4.65 -1.62 20.09
CA ASN A 115 -3.64 -1.65 19.04
C ASN A 115 -3.92 -0.52 18.03
N PRO A 116 -3.76 0.75 18.44
CA PRO A 116 -4.21 1.86 17.62
C PRO A 116 -3.48 1.84 16.26
N PRO A 117 -4.19 2.05 15.16
CA PRO A 117 -3.58 2.14 13.84
C PRO A 117 -2.50 3.23 13.84
N GLY A 118 -1.26 2.85 13.54
CA GLY A 118 -0.11 3.77 13.60
C GLY A 118 0.64 3.82 14.94
N SER A 119 0.28 3.00 15.93
CA SER A 119 1.13 2.76 17.11
C SER A 119 2.55 2.39 16.68
N LYS A 120 3.54 2.89 17.44
CA LYS A 120 4.96 2.61 17.18
C LYS A 120 5.18 1.12 17.32
N ILE A 121 5.25 0.44 16.18
CA ILE A 121 5.55 -0.98 16.14
C ILE A 121 6.96 -1.16 16.73
N PRO A 122 7.19 -2.09 17.69
CA PRO A 122 8.50 -2.33 18.26
C PRO A 122 9.51 -2.67 17.16
N LEU A 123 10.82 -2.52 17.45
CA LEU A 123 11.91 -2.66 16.47
C LEU A 123 11.78 -3.90 15.56
N PHE A 124 11.32 -5.03 16.12
CA PHE A 124 11.06 -6.28 15.38
C PHE A 124 9.88 -6.23 14.40
N GLY A 125 8.83 -5.46 14.68
CA GLY A 125 7.76 -5.24 13.69
C GLY A 125 8.10 -4.14 12.69
N SER A 126 9.11 -3.29 12.96
CA SER A 126 9.74 -2.50 11.90
C SER A 126 10.45 -3.38 10.87
N LEU A 127 11.03 -4.53 11.27
CA LEU A 127 11.61 -5.48 10.32
C LEU A 127 10.58 -6.06 9.35
N SER A 128 9.32 -6.28 9.77
CA SER A 128 8.28 -6.75 8.84
C SER A 128 7.91 -5.66 7.81
N LEU A 129 7.93 -4.38 8.21
CA LEU A 129 7.80 -3.27 7.28
C LEU A 129 9.02 -3.14 6.34
N PHE A 130 10.20 -3.56 6.79
CA PHE A 130 11.38 -3.69 5.93
C PHE A 130 11.28 -4.90 4.99
N ALA A 131 10.60 -5.99 5.36
CA ALA A 131 10.50 -7.18 4.53
C ALA A 131 9.77 -6.89 3.21
N SER A 132 8.59 -6.28 3.26
CA SER A 132 7.82 -5.95 2.05
C SER A 132 8.48 -4.86 1.20
N ARG A 133 9.11 -3.86 1.82
CA ARG A 133 9.86 -2.81 1.11
C ARG A 133 11.17 -3.32 0.51
N GLY A 134 11.83 -4.21 1.24
CA GLY A 134 13.10 -4.81 0.89
C GLY A 134 12.97 -5.71 -0.33
N ILE A 135 11.78 -6.29 -0.58
CA ILE A 135 11.55 -7.02 -1.83
C ILE A 135 11.65 -6.06 -3.02
N PHE A 136 10.85 -5.00 -3.08
CA PHE A 136 10.89 -4.06 -4.22
C PHE A 136 12.25 -3.41 -4.40
N VAL A 137 12.80 -2.82 -3.33
CA VAL A 137 14.09 -2.11 -3.43
C VAL A 137 15.23 -3.10 -3.63
N GLY A 138 15.21 -4.23 -2.94
CA GLY A 138 16.28 -5.23 -3.00
C GLY A 138 16.38 -5.89 -4.38
N THR A 139 15.26 -6.23 -5.01
CA THR A 139 15.28 -6.77 -6.38
C THR A 139 15.71 -5.72 -7.40
N GLN A 140 15.33 -4.44 -7.22
CA GLN A 140 15.81 -3.35 -8.06
C GLN A 140 17.34 -3.18 -7.96
N LEU A 141 17.87 -3.13 -6.74
CA LEU A 141 19.30 -3.04 -6.50
C LEU A 141 20.05 -4.26 -7.02
N LEU A 142 19.47 -5.45 -6.89
CA LEU A 142 20.04 -6.69 -7.42
C LEU A 142 20.13 -6.66 -8.95
N ALA A 143 19.09 -6.18 -9.64
CA ALA A 143 19.09 -6.02 -11.08
C ALA A 143 20.19 -5.05 -11.54
N ILE A 144 20.28 -3.89 -10.89
CA ILE A 144 21.33 -2.90 -11.19
C ILE A 144 22.73 -3.48 -10.92
N LEU A 145 22.93 -4.16 -9.79
CA LEU A 145 24.21 -4.78 -9.44
C LEU A 145 24.66 -5.79 -10.49
N ILE A 146 23.76 -6.68 -10.91
CA ILE A 146 24.07 -7.71 -11.91
C ILE A 146 24.41 -7.07 -13.25
N SER A 147 23.68 -6.03 -13.66
CA SER A 147 24.00 -5.26 -14.86
C SER A 147 25.38 -4.61 -14.77
N VAL A 148 25.69 -3.90 -13.68
CA VAL A 148 27.00 -3.24 -13.48
C VAL A 148 28.17 -4.23 -13.56
N LEU A 149 28.01 -5.43 -13.01
CA LEU A 149 29.08 -6.44 -13.00
C LEU A 149 29.39 -7.02 -14.39
N ARG A 150 28.50 -6.83 -15.36
CA ARG A 150 28.57 -7.50 -16.67
C ARG A 150 28.76 -6.52 -17.82
N THR A 151 28.23 -5.32 -17.70
CA THR A 151 28.21 -4.33 -18.77
C THR A 151 29.61 -3.81 -19.09
N LYS A 152 29.96 -3.82 -20.37
CA LYS A 152 31.06 -3.01 -20.90
C LYS A 152 30.50 -1.61 -21.08
N PHE A 153 30.85 -0.67 -20.21
CA PHE A 153 30.20 0.65 -20.12
C PHE A 153 30.21 1.41 -21.46
N HIS A 154 29.10 1.33 -22.19
CA HIS A 154 28.79 2.21 -23.31
C HIS A 154 27.93 3.38 -22.83
N PHE A 155 27.86 4.46 -23.63
CA PHE A 155 27.10 5.65 -23.25
C PHE A 155 25.62 5.35 -22.98
N GLU A 156 25.02 4.45 -23.76
CA GLU A 156 23.62 4.03 -23.60
C GLU A 156 23.36 3.38 -22.24
N ASP A 157 24.28 2.52 -21.79
CA ASP A 157 24.18 1.87 -20.50
C ASP A 157 24.28 2.86 -19.35
N ILE A 158 25.16 3.87 -19.46
CA ILE A 158 25.32 4.92 -18.45
C ILE A 158 23.99 5.68 -18.27
N VAL A 159 23.32 6.03 -19.37
CA VAL A 159 22.01 6.71 -19.32
C VAL A 159 20.97 5.83 -18.61
N LEU A 160 20.93 4.53 -18.93
CA LEU A 160 20.01 3.60 -18.29
C LEU A 160 20.28 3.43 -16.79
N PHE A 161 21.55 3.33 -16.38
CA PHE A 161 21.92 3.24 -14.97
C PHE A 161 21.53 4.48 -14.16
N VAL A 162 21.72 5.68 -14.73
CA VAL A 162 21.29 6.93 -14.08
C VAL A 162 19.77 6.94 -13.91
N LEU A 163 19.04 6.55 -14.96
CA LEU A 163 17.58 6.51 -14.94
C LEU A 163 17.06 5.50 -13.91
N ASP A 164 17.64 4.30 -13.84
CA ASP A 164 17.31 3.29 -12.84
C ASP A 164 17.66 3.73 -11.42
N GLY A 165 18.78 4.43 -11.24
CA GLY A 165 19.14 5.07 -9.97
C GLY A 165 18.06 6.06 -9.51
N LEU A 166 17.57 6.91 -10.42
CA LEU A 166 16.47 7.83 -10.13
C LEU A 166 15.17 7.09 -9.76
N ILE A 167 14.89 5.97 -10.43
CA ILE A 167 13.71 5.13 -10.17
C ILE A 167 13.79 4.49 -8.78
N VAL A 168 14.95 3.94 -8.40
CA VAL A 168 15.15 3.39 -7.05
C VAL A 168 14.96 4.47 -5.98
N ILE A 169 15.53 5.67 -6.20
CA ILE A 169 15.33 6.81 -5.30
C ILE A 169 13.85 7.18 -5.21
N PHE A 170 13.15 7.23 -6.34
CA PHE A 170 11.71 7.52 -6.37
C PHE A 170 10.91 6.46 -5.60
N THR A 171 11.17 5.16 -5.81
CA THR A 171 10.57 4.06 -5.05
C THR A 171 10.82 4.23 -3.55
N LEU A 172 12.05 4.57 -3.15
CA LEU A 172 12.40 4.83 -1.75
C LEU A 172 11.61 6.01 -1.16
N ILE A 173 11.50 7.12 -1.90
CA ILE A 173 10.73 8.30 -1.49
C ILE A 173 9.25 7.94 -1.33
N LEU A 174 8.68 7.22 -2.30
CA LEU A 174 7.28 6.78 -2.28
C LEU A 174 7.00 5.92 -1.04
N LEU A 175 7.87 4.94 -0.77
CA LEU A 175 7.74 4.06 0.38
C LEU A 175 8.02 4.78 1.72
N LYS A 176 8.84 5.84 1.74
CA LYS A 176 9.17 6.65 2.92
C LYS A 176 8.10 7.69 3.26
N ARG A 177 7.55 8.41 2.27
CA ARG A 177 6.54 9.47 2.47
C ARG A 177 5.28 8.96 3.18
N ARG A 178 5.00 7.66 3.03
CA ARG A 178 4.02 6.87 3.78
C ARG A 178 4.15 6.98 5.31
N ASN A 179 5.36 7.00 5.85
CA ASN A 179 5.57 7.03 7.31
C ASN A 179 5.32 8.42 7.91
N ALA A 180 5.53 9.50 7.15
CA ALA A 180 5.43 10.87 7.65
C ALA A 180 3.98 11.34 7.87
N LYS A 181 3.04 10.93 7.00
CA LYS A 181 1.63 11.31 7.14
C LYS A 181 0.92 10.62 8.32
N VAL A 182 1.49 9.54 8.85
CA VAL A 182 0.91 8.78 9.97
C VAL A 182 1.22 9.46 11.32
N ALA A 183 2.29 10.24 11.41
CA ALA A 183 2.70 10.89 12.66
C ALA A 183 1.99 12.22 12.95
N ASN A 184 1.11 12.70 12.05
CA ASN A 184 0.41 13.96 12.22
C ASN A 184 -1.04 13.88 11.73
N PRO A 185 -1.95 13.24 12.48
CA PRO A 185 -3.37 13.11 12.11
C PRO A 185 -4.17 14.43 12.24
N GLY A 186 -3.51 15.57 12.49
CA GLY A 186 -4.15 16.84 12.85
C GLY A 186 -4.08 17.97 11.81
N ASN A 187 -3.74 17.71 10.54
CA ASN A 187 -3.78 18.71 9.46
C ASN A 187 -4.58 18.20 8.24
#